data_AF-A0A8K0V555-F1
#
_entry.id   AF-A0A8K0V555-F1
#
_cell.length_a   1.000
_cell.length_b   1.000
_cell.length_c   1.000
_cell.angle_alpha   90.00
_cell.angle_beta   90.00
_cell.angle_gamma   90.00
#
_symmetry.space_group_name_H-M   'P 1'
#
loop_
_entity.id
_entity.type
_entity.pdbx_description
1 polymer ?
#
loop_
_entity_poly.entity_id
_entity_poly.type
_entity_poly.pdbx_seq_one_letter_code
_entity_poly.pdbx_strand_id
1 'polypeptide(L)'
;SAPGGLTYCRLIPVKKWKSFAAGMCTMLVISIVSAWSWHFLHRPDPLQTQLAASLAPFPAPLTSEQLGMLRQQTSLPQDLIAQTQHQLARLDKLPPDWDIAYSRKLIEQVKLLWPDQAKTLVQQWQQQINISVLPVDKTNGWHEGMTQLQALADKLNALDGQKGKYITVSELKSQVFGMLTSFRQTVPVEEQLRQLKLLPEDSPQRQQQIQQAEQHLRAQVYMLAQEKHRE
;
A
#
# COMPACT_ATOMS: atom_id res chain seq x y z
N SER A 1 38.31 52.06 -93.59
CA SER A 1 38.68 52.06 -92.17
C SER A 1 37.63 51.28 -91.40
N ALA A 2 38.00 50.14 -90.83
CA ALA A 2 37.22 49.42 -89.80
C ALA A 2 37.37 50.15 -88.44
N PRO A 3 36.81 49.71 -87.29
CA PRO A 3 36.07 48.47 -86.97
C PRO A 3 34.78 48.78 -86.15
N GLY A 4 34.01 47.89 -85.53
CA GLY A 4 34.13 46.50 -85.17
C GLY A 4 32.83 46.07 -84.46
N GLY A 5 32.54 44.77 -84.47
CA GLY A 5 31.31 44.22 -83.90
C GLY A 5 31.30 44.16 -82.36
N LEU A 6 30.16 43.72 -81.82
CA LEU A 6 30.09 42.75 -80.73
C LEU A 6 28.64 42.26 -80.57
N THR A 7 28.44 41.00 -80.90
CA THR A 7 27.28 40.18 -80.59
C THR A 7 27.28 39.89 -79.08
N TYR A 8 26.23 40.29 -78.36
CA TYR A 8 26.02 39.87 -76.97
C TYR A 8 25.02 38.69 -76.94
N CYS A 9 25.52 37.51 -76.56
CA CYS A 9 24.71 36.36 -76.18
C CYS A 9 23.92 36.68 -74.90
N ARG A 10 22.60 36.74 -75.00
CA ARG A 10 21.69 36.89 -73.86
C ARG A 10 21.52 35.53 -73.18
N LEU A 11 22.33 35.24 -72.16
CA LEU A 11 22.07 34.14 -71.23
C LEU A 11 20.90 34.53 -70.33
N ILE A 12 19.76 33.83 -70.47
CA ILE A 12 18.60 33.99 -69.60
C ILE A 12 18.83 33.12 -68.35
N PRO A 13 18.97 33.68 -67.13
CA PRO A 13 19.10 32.87 -65.93
C PRO A 13 17.74 32.30 -65.53
N VAL A 14 17.54 31.00 -65.73
CA VAL A 14 16.34 30.30 -65.23
C VAL A 14 16.42 30.22 -63.70
N LYS A 15 15.33 30.62 -63.05
CA LYS A 15 15.12 30.76 -61.60
C LYS A 15 15.35 29.44 -60.85
N LYS A 16 16.59 29.19 -60.41
CA LYS A 16 17.04 28.01 -59.62
C LYS A 16 16.37 27.86 -58.23
N TRP A 17 15.54 28.81 -57.83
CA TRP A 17 14.88 28.83 -56.52
C TRP A 17 13.84 27.71 -56.34
N LYS A 18 13.22 27.23 -57.43
CA LYS A 18 12.23 26.13 -57.37
C LYS A 18 12.87 24.80 -56.96
N SER A 19 14.06 24.49 -57.45
CA SER A 19 14.79 23.27 -57.10
C SER A 19 15.33 23.30 -55.67
N PHE A 20 15.72 24.48 -55.18
CA PHE A 20 16.12 24.68 -53.79
C PHE A 20 14.95 24.53 -52.82
N ALA A 21 13.80 25.16 -53.12
CA ALA A 21 12.58 25.03 -52.32
C ALA A 21 12.08 23.57 -52.30
N ALA A 22 12.12 22.87 -53.44
CA ALA A 22 11.77 21.46 -53.52
C ALA A 22 12.66 20.60 -52.62
N GLY A 23 13.99 20.82 -52.64
CA GLY A 23 14.93 20.09 -51.78
C GLY A 23 14.72 20.34 -50.27
N MET A 24 14.40 21.58 -49.89
CA MET A 24 14.07 21.90 -48.49
C MET A 24 12.77 21.22 -48.05
N CYS A 25 11.74 21.21 -48.89
CA CYS A 25 10.49 20.52 -48.59
C CYS A 25 10.70 19.02 -48.40
N THR A 26 11.52 18.37 -49.23
CA THR A 26 11.81 16.93 -49.06
C THR A 26 12.56 16.63 -47.77
N MET A 27 13.54 17.45 -47.39
CA MET A 27 14.28 17.28 -46.13
C MET A 27 13.39 17.49 -44.91
N LEU A 28 12.44 18.42 -45.00
CA LEU A 28 11.48 18.72 -43.93
C LEU A 28 10.49 17.56 -43.75
N VAL A 29 9.99 16.97 -44.84
CA VAL A 29 9.12 15.79 -44.79
C VAL A 29 9.86 14.58 -44.21
N ILE A 30 11.10 14.33 -44.66
CA ILE A 30 11.91 13.21 -44.14
C ILE A 30 12.18 13.38 -42.65
N SER A 31 12.46 14.60 -42.19
CA SER A 31 12.66 14.91 -40.77
C SER A 31 11.40 14.67 -39.93
N ILE A 32 10.23 15.08 -40.43
CA ILE A 32 8.95 14.85 -39.75
C ILE A 32 8.64 13.36 -39.64
N VAL A 33 8.80 12.60 -40.73
CA VAL A 33 8.55 11.15 -40.75
C VAL A 33 9.52 10.41 -39.82
N SER A 34 10.79 10.83 -39.78
CA SER A 34 11.80 10.24 -38.89
C SER A 34 11.48 10.51 -37.43
N ALA A 35 11.07 11.75 -37.09
CA ALA A 35 10.66 12.11 -35.74
C ALA A 35 9.38 11.38 -35.30
N TRP A 36 8.41 11.23 -36.21
CA TRP A 36 7.20 10.45 -35.98
C TRP A 36 7.47 8.96 -35.81
N SER A 37 8.34 8.38 -36.65
CA SER A 37 8.75 6.99 -36.54
C SER A 37 9.49 6.72 -35.23
N TRP A 38 10.33 7.66 -34.78
CA TRP A 38 10.99 7.59 -33.49
C TRP A 38 9.98 7.62 -32.35
N HIS A 39 9.03 8.55 -32.38
CA HIS A 39 7.98 8.67 -31.37
C HIS A 39 7.07 7.43 -31.31
N PHE A 40 6.78 6.82 -32.46
CA PHE A 40 5.97 5.60 -32.54
C PHE A 40 6.71 4.36 -32.05
N LEU A 41 8.01 4.21 -32.39
CA LEU A 41 8.84 3.11 -31.88
C LEU A 41 9.20 3.26 -30.39
N HIS A 42 9.30 4.48 -29.88
CA HIS A 42 9.63 4.76 -28.48
C HIS A 42 8.38 4.85 -27.59
N ARG A 43 7.21 4.43 -28.08
CA ARG A 43 6.00 4.36 -27.26
C ARG A 43 6.21 3.22 -26.26
N PRO A 44 6.36 3.50 -24.95
CA PRO A 44 6.55 2.44 -23.98
C PRO A 44 5.31 1.55 -23.99
N ASP A 45 5.51 0.23 -23.99
CA ASP A 45 4.40 -0.72 -24.00
C ASP A 45 3.41 -0.39 -22.86
N PRO A 46 2.10 -0.32 -23.14
CA PRO A 46 1.10 0.05 -22.13
C PRO A 46 1.11 -0.92 -20.93
N LEU A 47 1.49 -2.18 -21.17
CA LEU A 47 1.60 -3.20 -20.13
C LEU A 47 2.85 -3.00 -19.25
N GLN A 48 3.97 -2.56 -19.83
CA GLN A 48 5.18 -2.27 -19.08
C GLN A 48 5.00 -1.01 -18.21
N THR A 49 4.27 -0.01 -18.72
CA THR A 49 3.89 1.18 -17.94
C THR A 49 2.91 0.86 -16.83
N GLN A 50 1.95 -0.04 -17.04
CA GLN A 50 1.04 -0.50 -15.99
C GLN A 50 1.75 -1.36 -14.93
N LEU A 51 2.68 -2.23 -15.35
CA LEU A 51 3.50 -3.01 -14.43
C LEU A 51 4.41 -2.10 -13.60
N ALA A 52 5.08 -1.14 -14.23
CA ALA A 52 5.87 -0.12 -13.53
C ALA A 52 4.99 0.74 -12.59
N ALA A 53 3.76 1.07 -12.98
CA ALA A 53 2.82 1.79 -12.13
C ALA A 53 2.33 0.95 -10.93
N SER A 54 2.21 -0.37 -11.08
CA SER A 54 1.89 -1.26 -9.95
C SER A 54 3.05 -1.40 -8.95
N LEU A 55 4.28 -1.20 -9.43
CA LEU A 55 5.49 -1.21 -8.62
C LEU A 55 5.87 0.20 -8.13
N ALA A 56 5.18 1.25 -8.60
CA ALA A 56 5.44 2.61 -8.18
C ALA A 56 5.08 2.77 -6.69
N PRO A 57 5.89 3.50 -5.90
CA PRO A 57 5.54 3.80 -4.53
C PRO A 57 4.19 4.53 -4.50
N PHE A 58 3.41 4.31 -3.43
CA PHE A 58 2.16 5.06 -3.24
C PHE A 58 2.44 6.55 -3.43
N PRO A 59 1.60 7.27 -4.21
CA PRO A 59 1.84 8.68 -4.50
C PRO A 59 1.89 9.44 -3.17
N ALA A 60 3.07 9.95 -2.84
CA ALA A 60 3.27 10.67 -1.60
C ALA A 60 2.42 11.96 -1.63
N PRO A 61 1.69 12.27 -0.56
CA PRO A 61 1.03 13.56 -0.47
C PRO A 61 2.06 14.68 -0.52
N LEU A 62 1.68 15.81 -1.11
CA LEU A 62 2.52 17.00 -1.17
C LEU A 62 2.91 17.42 0.25
N THR A 63 4.18 17.80 0.43
CA THR A 63 4.68 18.30 1.73
C THR A 63 4.05 19.66 2.06
N SER A 64 4.05 20.04 3.34
CA SER A 64 3.50 21.33 3.79
C SER A 64 4.06 22.54 3.03
N GLU A 65 5.35 22.50 2.68
CA GLU A 65 6.03 23.53 1.86
C GLU A 65 5.48 23.57 0.43
N GLN A 66 5.30 22.41 -0.21
CA GLN A 66 4.73 22.32 -1.56
C GLN A 66 3.27 22.76 -1.58
N LEU A 67 2.49 22.40 -0.54
CA LEU A 67 1.12 22.89 -0.35
C LEU A 67 1.09 24.41 -0.15
N GLY A 68 2.07 24.97 0.57
CA GLY A 68 2.25 26.41 0.70
C GLY A 68 2.49 27.11 -0.64
N MET A 69 3.35 26.54 -1.49
CA MET A 69 3.60 27.04 -2.85
C MET A 69 2.37 26.93 -3.77
N LEU A 70 1.67 25.79 -3.74
CA LEU A 70 0.42 25.60 -4.51
C LEU A 70 -0.68 26.56 -4.04
N ARG A 71 -0.75 26.86 -2.74
CA ARG A 71 -1.70 27.83 -2.20
C ARG A 71 -1.41 29.26 -2.69
N GLN A 72 -0.15 29.57 -2.98
CA GLN A 72 0.25 30.86 -3.58
C GLN A 72 -0.03 30.92 -5.09
N GLN A 73 -0.29 29.79 -5.76
CA GLN A 73 -0.74 29.79 -7.15
C GLN A 73 -2.24 30.13 -7.23
N THR A 74 -2.57 31.17 -7.99
CA THR A 74 -3.91 31.79 -8.04
C THR A 74 -5.00 30.88 -8.65
N SER A 75 -4.63 29.80 -9.34
CA SER A 75 -5.58 28.93 -10.04
C SER A 75 -5.43 27.48 -9.59
N LEU A 76 -6.07 27.12 -8.49
CA LEU A 76 -6.29 25.73 -8.11
C LEU A 76 -7.52 25.18 -8.85
N PRO A 77 -7.52 23.90 -9.29
CA PRO A 77 -8.70 23.29 -9.90
C PRO A 77 -9.89 23.30 -8.95
N GLN A 78 -11.06 23.76 -9.41
CA GLN A 78 -12.30 23.73 -8.61
C GLN A 78 -12.71 22.29 -8.23
N ASP A 79 -12.36 21.32 -9.07
CA ASP A 79 -12.66 19.90 -8.85
C ASP A 79 -11.75 19.22 -7.81
N LEU A 80 -10.72 19.90 -7.28
CA LEU A 80 -9.75 19.30 -6.37
C LEU A 80 -10.41 18.69 -5.12
N ILE A 81 -11.42 19.37 -4.56
CA ILE A 81 -12.16 18.87 -3.39
C ILE A 81 -12.97 17.63 -3.76
N ALA A 82 -13.67 17.64 -4.90
CA ALA A 82 -14.42 16.48 -5.39
C ALA A 82 -13.49 15.29 -5.68
N GLN A 83 -12.33 15.52 -6.30
CA GLN A 83 -11.31 14.49 -6.55
C GLN A 83 -10.74 13.93 -5.25
N THR A 84 -10.48 14.78 -4.26
CA THR A 84 -10.00 14.35 -2.94
C THR A 84 -11.06 13.53 -2.22
N GLN A 85 -12.33 13.94 -2.26
CA GLN A 85 -13.45 13.17 -1.71
C GLN A 85 -13.58 11.81 -2.39
N HIS A 86 -13.48 11.74 -3.71
CA HIS A 86 -13.48 10.47 -4.45
C HIS A 86 -12.30 9.57 -4.05
N GLN A 87 -11.12 10.13 -3.82
CA GLN A 87 -9.96 9.38 -3.37
C GLN A 87 -10.15 8.87 -1.93
N LEU A 88 -10.66 9.69 -1.01
CA LEU A 88 -10.98 9.28 0.35
C LEU A 88 -12.04 8.17 0.36
N ALA A 89 -13.10 8.29 -0.44
CA ALA A 89 -14.12 7.27 -0.59
C ALA A 89 -13.58 5.95 -1.20
N ARG A 90 -12.48 6.01 -1.96
CA ARG A 90 -11.78 4.81 -2.44
C ARG A 90 -10.96 4.18 -1.32
N LEU A 91 -10.23 4.98 -0.54
CA LEU A 91 -9.42 4.50 0.57
C LEU A 91 -10.27 3.87 1.68
N ASP A 92 -11.43 4.46 1.97
CA ASP A 92 -12.40 3.94 2.95
C ASP A 92 -12.95 2.56 2.57
N LYS A 93 -13.01 2.25 1.28
CA LYS A 93 -13.45 0.93 0.77
C LYS A 93 -12.36 -0.13 0.77
N LEU A 94 -11.11 0.21 1.10
CA LEU A 94 -10.04 -0.77 1.16
C LEU A 94 -10.23 -1.66 2.39
N PRO A 95 -10.16 -2.99 2.24
CA PRO A 95 -10.32 -3.87 3.37
C PRO A 95 -9.08 -3.79 4.29
N PRO A 96 -9.17 -4.15 5.58
CA PRO A 96 -8.03 -4.07 6.50
C PRO A 96 -6.80 -4.88 6.04
N ASP A 97 -7.01 -5.96 5.28
CA ASP A 97 -5.99 -6.85 4.70
C ASP A 97 -5.50 -6.41 3.31
N TRP A 98 -5.77 -5.16 2.89
CA TRP A 98 -5.48 -4.71 1.52
C TRP A 98 -3.99 -4.82 1.16
N ASP A 99 -3.09 -4.59 2.11
CA ASP A 99 -1.63 -4.67 1.93
C ASP A 99 -1.19 -6.11 1.63
N ILE A 100 -1.80 -7.09 2.31
CA ILE A 100 -1.61 -8.52 2.10
C ILE A 100 -2.15 -8.91 0.71
N ALA A 101 -3.37 -8.49 0.39
CA ALA A 101 -4.00 -8.78 -0.90
C ALA A 101 -3.22 -8.16 -2.07
N TYR A 102 -2.73 -6.94 -1.91
CA TYR A 102 -1.95 -6.24 -2.92
C TYR A 102 -0.58 -6.90 -3.13
N SER A 103 0.14 -7.18 -2.04
CA SER A 103 1.45 -7.84 -2.13
C SER A 103 1.35 -9.24 -2.78
N ARG A 104 0.29 -10.01 -2.50
CA ARG A 104 0.03 -11.29 -3.18
C ARG A 104 -0.09 -11.10 -4.70
N LYS A 105 -0.84 -10.11 -5.17
CA LYS A 105 -0.98 -9.80 -6.60
C LYS A 105 0.35 -9.41 -7.25
N LEU A 106 1.22 -8.68 -6.53
CA LEU A 106 2.56 -8.36 -7.04
C LEU A 106 3.43 -9.61 -7.16
N ILE A 107 3.38 -10.48 -6.15
CA ILE A 107 4.11 -11.75 -6.15
C ILE A 107 3.61 -12.68 -7.27
N GLU A 108 2.30 -12.76 -7.50
CA GLU A 108 1.70 -13.52 -8.60
C GLU A 108 2.16 -13.00 -9.97
N GLN A 109 2.22 -11.68 -10.16
CA GLN A 109 2.73 -11.07 -11.40
C GLN A 109 4.20 -11.46 -11.64
N VAL A 110 5.06 -11.32 -10.64
CA VAL A 110 6.49 -11.66 -10.77
C VAL A 110 6.67 -13.16 -10.97
N LYS A 111 5.88 -13.99 -10.29
CA LYS A 111 5.90 -15.46 -10.47
C LYS A 111 5.48 -15.88 -11.88
N LEU A 112 4.48 -15.21 -12.47
CA LEU A 112 4.01 -15.50 -13.83
C LEU A 112 5.04 -15.08 -14.88
N LEU A 113 5.73 -13.96 -14.66
CA LEU A 113 6.70 -13.41 -15.61
C LEU A 113 8.09 -14.08 -15.50
N TRP A 114 8.54 -14.41 -14.29
CA TRP A 114 9.85 -15.01 -14.03
C TRP A 114 9.79 -16.13 -12.98
N PRO A 115 9.30 -17.33 -13.35
CA PRO A 115 9.05 -18.41 -12.39
C PRO A 115 10.30 -18.94 -11.69
N ASP A 116 11.48 -18.88 -12.32
CA ASP A 116 12.73 -19.35 -11.70
C ASP A 116 13.36 -18.34 -10.74
N GLN A 117 13.32 -17.05 -11.11
CA GLN A 117 13.93 -15.96 -10.31
C GLN A 117 13.01 -15.56 -9.14
N ALA A 118 11.70 -15.72 -9.30
CA ALA A 118 10.72 -15.38 -8.27
C ALA A 118 10.69 -16.34 -7.08
N LYS A 119 11.26 -17.56 -7.19
CA LYS A 119 11.16 -18.61 -6.15
C LYS A 119 11.61 -18.10 -4.78
N THR A 120 12.80 -17.51 -4.70
CA THR A 120 13.36 -17.00 -3.43
C THR A 120 12.51 -15.85 -2.88
N LEU A 121 12.05 -14.94 -3.74
CA LEU A 121 11.21 -13.80 -3.34
C LEU A 121 9.86 -14.28 -2.78
N VAL A 122 9.20 -15.21 -3.47
CA VAL A 122 7.93 -15.82 -3.03
C VAL A 122 8.11 -16.50 -1.67
N GLN A 123 9.18 -17.28 -1.51
CA GLN A 123 9.48 -17.97 -0.25
C GLN A 123 9.72 -16.98 0.90
N GLN A 124 10.53 -15.95 0.67
CA GLN A 124 10.81 -14.92 1.68
C GLN A 124 9.53 -14.16 2.09
N TRP A 125 8.70 -13.77 1.12
CA TRP A 125 7.43 -13.10 1.38
C TRP A 125 6.48 -14.00 2.18
N GLN A 126 6.36 -15.27 1.80
CA GLN A 126 5.48 -16.21 2.50
C GLN A 126 5.97 -16.50 3.92
N GLN A 127 7.28 -16.60 4.14
CA GLN A 127 7.87 -16.72 5.47
C GLN A 127 7.61 -15.46 6.31
N GLN A 128 7.75 -14.27 5.74
CA GLN A 128 7.47 -13.00 6.43
C GLN A 128 6.01 -12.91 6.90
N ILE A 129 5.07 -13.33 6.05
CA ILE A 129 3.65 -13.38 6.41
C ILE A 129 3.41 -14.36 7.54
N ASN A 130 3.97 -15.57 7.45
CA ASN A 130 3.79 -16.60 8.47
C ASN A 130 4.38 -16.21 9.84
N ILE A 131 5.49 -15.47 9.86
CA ILE A 131 6.08 -14.95 11.11
C ILE A 131 5.23 -13.81 11.70
N SER A 132 4.55 -13.06 10.84
CA SER A 132 3.70 -11.92 11.26
C SER A 132 2.36 -12.37 11.85
N VAL A 133 2.03 -13.65 11.76
CA VAL A 133 0.83 -14.25 12.34
C VAL A 133 1.01 -14.48 13.84
N LEU A 134 -0.04 -14.21 14.63
CA LEU A 134 -0.04 -14.47 16.06
C LEU A 134 0.01 -16.00 16.29
N PRO A 135 0.92 -16.53 17.14
CA PRO A 135 0.88 -17.93 17.53
C PRO A 135 -0.49 -18.28 18.13
N VAL A 136 -1.04 -19.44 17.80
CA VAL A 136 -2.34 -19.92 18.32
C VAL A 136 -2.36 -19.94 19.86
N ASP A 137 -1.21 -20.21 20.49
CA ASP A 137 -1.07 -20.17 21.94
C ASP A 137 -1.34 -18.77 22.53
N LYS A 138 -1.08 -17.71 21.75
CA LYS A 138 -1.37 -16.32 22.15
C LYS A 138 -2.80 -15.89 21.88
N THR A 139 -3.65 -16.71 21.24
CA THR A 139 -5.08 -16.40 21.09
C THR A 139 -5.96 -17.08 22.15
N ASN A 140 -5.45 -18.11 22.83
CA ASN A 140 -6.26 -18.96 23.70
C ASN A 140 -6.41 -18.45 25.14
N GLY A 141 -5.47 -17.66 25.67
CA GLY A 141 -5.49 -17.22 27.07
C GLY A 141 -6.77 -16.48 27.48
N TRP A 142 -7.36 -15.70 26.58
CA TRP A 142 -8.67 -15.07 26.79
C TRP A 142 -9.80 -16.10 26.91
N HIS A 143 -9.86 -17.06 25.99
CA HIS A 143 -10.87 -18.12 25.99
C HIS A 143 -10.75 -19.02 27.24
N GLU A 144 -9.52 -19.37 27.62
CA GLU A 144 -9.24 -20.14 28.84
C GLU A 144 -9.67 -19.38 30.10
N GLY A 145 -9.34 -18.09 30.21
CA GLY A 145 -9.79 -17.25 31.31
C GLY A 145 -11.31 -17.15 31.39
N MET A 146 -11.99 -17.00 30.25
CA MET A 146 -13.46 -16.98 30.19
C MET A 146 -14.09 -18.32 30.57
N THR A 147 -13.48 -19.43 30.17
CA THR A 147 -13.93 -20.79 30.53
C THR A 147 -13.80 -21.01 32.04
N GLN A 148 -12.68 -20.61 32.63
CA GLN A 148 -12.48 -20.66 34.08
C GLN A 148 -13.46 -19.75 34.84
N LEU A 149 -13.78 -18.57 34.29
CA LEU A 149 -14.76 -17.65 34.86
C LEU A 149 -16.16 -18.24 34.85
N GLN A 150 -16.57 -18.86 33.74
CA GLN A 150 -17.84 -19.57 33.66
C GLN A 150 -17.90 -20.72 34.67
N ALA A 151 -16.85 -21.54 34.76
CA ALA A 151 -16.78 -22.64 35.70
C ALA A 151 -16.88 -22.16 37.16
N LEU A 152 -16.25 -21.04 37.51
CA LEU A 152 -16.38 -20.43 38.83
C LEU A 152 -17.81 -19.92 39.07
N ALA A 153 -18.43 -19.25 38.09
CA ALA A 153 -19.80 -18.76 38.20
C ALA A 153 -20.80 -19.92 38.41
N ASP A 154 -20.67 -21.00 37.64
CA ASP A 154 -21.49 -22.20 37.77
C ASP A 154 -21.31 -22.85 39.15
N LYS A 155 -20.07 -22.90 39.64
CA LYS A 155 -19.76 -23.41 40.98
C LYS A 155 -20.38 -22.54 42.06
N LEU A 156 -20.32 -21.22 41.96
CA LEU A 156 -20.95 -20.30 42.91
C LEU A 156 -22.48 -20.44 42.90
N ASN A 157 -23.10 -20.55 41.72
CA ASN A 157 -24.54 -20.76 41.58
C ASN A 157 -24.99 -22.11 42.19
N ALA A 158 -24.19 -23.17 42.01
CA ALA A 158 -24.47 -24.47 42.60
C ALA A 158 -24.41 -24.47 44.14
N LEU A 159 -23.61 -23.59 44.73
CA LEU A 159 -23.52 -23.42 46.19
C LEU A 159 -24.74 -22.69 46.75
N ASP A 160 -25.30 -21.73 46.02
CA ASP A 160 -26.51 -21.01 46.42
C ASP A 160 -27.73 -21.95 46.53
N GLY A 161 -27.80 -22.96 45.65
CA GLY A 161 -28.86 -23.98 45.66
C GLY A 161 -28.69 -25.14 46.64
N GLN A 162 -27.47 -25.36 47.19
CA GLN A 162 -27.18 -26.53 48.05
C GLN A 162 -26.78 -26.11 49.46
N LYS A 163 -27.75 -26.21 50.39
CA LYS A 163 -27.51 -25.99 51.84
C LYS A 163 -26.37 -26.90 52.34
N GLY A 164 -25.24 -26.29 52.71
CA GLY A 164 -24.13 -26.96 53.39
C GLY A 164 -22.84 -27.16 52.59
N LYS A 165 -22.82 -26.85 51.28
CA LYS A 165 -21.55 -26.73 50.54
C LYS A 165 -21.09 -25.27 50.56
N TYR A 166 -19.82 -25.05 50.86
CA TYR A 166 -19.18 -23.74 50.86
C TYR A 166 -17.91 -23.79 50.03
N ILE A 167 -17.61 -22.71 49.33
CA ILE A 167 -16.27 -22.49 48.76
C ILE A 167 -15.39 -21.87 49.83
N THR A 168 -14.18 -22.40 50.00
CA THR A 168 -13.21 -21.78 50.92
C THR A 168 -12.62 -20.53 50.28
N VAL A 169 -12.25 -19.54 51.10
CA VAL A 169 -11.58 -18.32 50.63
C VAL A 169 -10.28 -18.65 49.88
N SER A 170 -9.55 -19.69 50.32
CA SER A 170 -8.33 -20.18 49.70
C SER A 170 -8.57 -20.69 48.27
N GLU A 171 -9.66 -21.45 48.09
CA GLU A 171 -10.02 -22.04 46.80
C GLU A 171 -10.57 -20.99 45.83
N LEU A 172 -11.35 -20.02 46.31
CA LEU A 172 -11.77 -18.87 45.51
C LEU A 172 -10.57 -18.06 45.03
N LYS A 173 -9.63 -17.74 45.94
CA LYS A 173 -8.40 -17.01 45.59
C LYS A 173 -7.59 -17.75 44.53
N SER A 174 -7.47 -19.07 44.65
CA SER A 174 -6.74 -19.89 43.68
C SER A 174 -7.41 -19.85 42.29
N GLN A 175 -8.73 -20.00 42.21
CA GLN A 175 -9.46 -19.89 40.94
C GLN A 175 -9.36 -18.50 40.32
N VAL A 176 -9.50 -17.44 41.13
CA VAL A 176 -9.34 -16.04 40.68
C VAL A 176 -7.93 -15.78 40.15
N PHE A 177 -6.91 -16.30 40.83
CA PHE A 177 -5.53 -16.17 40.39
C PHE A 177 -5.28 -16.91 39.06
N GLY A 178 -5.87 -18.10 38.87
CA GLY A 178 -5.80 -18.83 37.60
C GLY A 178 -6.40 -18.04 36.44
N MET A 179 -7.59 -17.47 36.64
CA MET A 179 -8.23 -16.62 35.63
C MET A 179 -7.40 -15.39 35.30
N LEU A 180 -6.92 -14.68 36.33
CA LEU A 180 -6.11 -13.49 36.15
C LEU A 180 -4.80 -13.80 35.41
N THR A 181 -4.22 -14.98 35.65
CA THR A 181 -3.05 -15.46 34.92
C THR A 181 -3.40 -15.70 33.45
N SER A 182 -4.50 -16.40 33.17
CA SER A 182 -4.97 -16.69 31.79
C SER A 182 -5.22 -15.39 31.00
N PHE A 183 -5.92 -14.43 31.61
CA PHE A 183 -6.19 -13.12 30.98
C PHE A 183 -4.91 -12.28 30.74
N ARG A 184 -3.88 -12.44 31.57
CA ARG A 184 -2.60 -11.73 31.40
C ARG A 184 -1.73 -12.31 30.28
N GLN A 185 -1.95 -13.56 29.89
CA GLN A 185 -1.21 -14.19 28.79
C GLN A 185 -1.56 -13.55 27.43
N THR A 186 -2.82 -13.15 27.25
CA THR A 186 -3.32 -12.50 26.03
C THR A 186 -4.11 -11.25 26.38
N VAL A 187 -3.42 -10.11 26.47
CA VAL A 187 -4.10 -8.82 26.66
C VAL A 187 -4.79 -8.42 25.36
N PRO A 188 -6.12 -8.23 25.34
CA PRO A 188 -6.85 -7.78 24.16
C PRO A 188 -6.36 -6.42 23.68
N VAL A 189 -6.42 -6.18 22.38
CA VAL A 189 -5.95 -4.92 21.78
C VAL A 189 -6.72 -3.73 22.33
N GLU A 190 -8.02 -3.88 22.60
CA GLU A 190 -8.87 -2.84 23.16
C GLU A 190 -8.33 -2.34 24.50
N GLU A 191 -7.85 -3.25 25.34
CA GLU A 191 -7.26 -2.91 26.64
C GLU A 191 -5.87 -2.28 26.46
N GLN A 192 -5.08 -2.72 25.47
CA GLN A 192 -3.82 -2.05 25.11
C GLN A 192 -4.07 -0.61 24.67
N LEU A 193 -5.07 -0.38 23.80
CA LEU A 193 -5.45 0.95 23.32
C LEU A 193 -6.00 1.84 24.45
N ARG A 194 -6.73 1.27 25.42
CA ARG A 194 -7.18 2.01 26.61
C ARG A 194 -6.00 2.47 27.45
N GLN A 195 -4.98 1.61 27.63
CA GLN A 195 -3.77 1.94 28.40
C GLN A 195 -2.95 3.04 27.73
N LEU A 196 -2.86 3.06 26.40
CA LEU A 196 -2.21 4.13 25.64
C LEU A 196 -2.75 5.52 25.96
N LYS A 197 -4.08 5.64 26.13
CA LYS A 197 -4.75 6.91 26.46
C LYS A 197 -4.38 7.45 27.86
N LEU A 198 -3.82 6.61 28.74
CA LEU A 198 -3.44 7.00 30.10
C LEU A 198 -2.00 7.53 30.21
N LEU A 199 -1.15 7.26 29.22
CA LEU A 199 0.24 7.71 29.22
C LEU A 199 0.35 9.18 28.77
N PRO A 200 1.44 9.90 29.06
CA PRO A 200 1.71 11.21 28.43
C PRO A 200 2.07 11.07 26.94
N GLU A 201 1.65 12.03 26.10
CA GLU A 201 1.88 12.04 24.62
C GLU A 201 3.36 11.89 24.25
N ASP A 202 4.23 12.60 24.95
CA ASP A 202 5.67 12.66 24.64
C ASP A 202 6.50 11.56 25.34
N SER A 203 5.86 10.58 25.98
CA SER A 203 6.59 9.55 26.71
C SER A 203 7.15 8.47 25.76
N PRO A 204 8.43 8.07 25.92
CA PRO A 204 9.01 6.99 25.10
C PRO A 204 8.30 5.64 25.33
N GLN A 205 7.74 5.44 26.52
CA GLN A 205 6.94 4.25 26.87
C GLN A 205 5.67 4.14 26.03
N ARG A 206 4.97 5.27 25.79
CA ARG A 206 3.80 5.30 24.91
C ARG A 206 4.15 4.89 23.49
N GLN A 207 5.25 5.42 22.94
CA GLN A 207 5.69 5.07 21.58
C GLN A 207 5.98 3.57 21.45
N GLN A 208 6.63 2.97 22.46
CA GLN A 208 6.85 1.52 22.49
C GLN A 208 5.52 0.73 22.54
N GLN A 209 4.57 1.16 23.37
CA GLN A 209 3.26 0.49 23.46
C GLN A 209 2.43 0.65 22.18
N ILE A 210 2.53 1.78 21.47
CA ILE A 210 1.89 1.98 20.17
C ILE A 210 2.42 0.94 19.18
N GLN A 211 3.75 0.81 19.08
CA GLN A 211 4.36 -0.18 18.18
C GLN A 211 3.94 -1.62 18.52
N GLN A 212 3.84 -1.96 19.80
CA GLN A 212 3.36 -3.27 20.24
C GLN A 212 1.89 -3.51 19.86
N ALA A 213 1.02 -2.50 20.06
CA ALA A 213 -0.39 -2.58 19.68
C ALA A 213 -0.56 -2.67 18.16
N GLU A 214 0.22 -1.92 17.38
CA GLU A 214 0.26 -1.99 15.92
C GLU A 214 0.68 -3.37 15.43
N GLN A 215 1.72 -3.97 16.04
CA GLN A 215 2.16 -5.33 15.70
C GLN A 215 1.08 -6.36 16.01
N HIS A 216 0.42 -6.25 17.16
CA HIS A 216 -0.68 -7.15 17.54
C HIS A 216 -1.86 -7.03 16.57
N LEU A 217 -2.26 -5.80 16.22
CA LEU A 217 -3.32 -5.54 15.23
C LEU A 217 -2.96 -6.12 13.86
N ARG A 218 -1.74 -5.88 13.38
CA ARG A 218 -1.28 -6.45 12.11
C ARG A 218 -1.38 -7.96 12.13
N ALA A 219 -0.92 -8.61 13.20
CA ALA A 219 -1.00 -10.06 13.35
C ALA A 219 -2.44 -10.60 13.32
N GLN A 220 -3.40 -9.87 13.91
CA GLN A 220 -4.82 -10.22 13.84
C GLN A 220 -5.39 -10.05 12.41
N VAL A 221 -5.01 -8.98 11.72
CA VAL A 221 -5.37 -8.78 10.29
C VAL A 221 -4.80 -9.90 9.42
N TYR A 222 -3.57 -10.33 9.67
CA TYR A 222 -2.96 -11.48 8.98
C TYR A 222 -3.74 -12.78 9.23
N MET A 223 -4.11 -13.07 10.48
CA MET A 223 -4.94 -14.23 10.82
C MET A 223 -6.29 -14.19 10.10
N LEU A 224 -6.98 -13.05 10.14
CA LEU A 224 -8.26 -12.87 9.45
C LEU A 224 -8.13 -13.08 7.94
N ALA A 225 -7.07 -12.55 7.34
CA ALA A 225 -6.78 -12.72 5.92
C ALA A 225 -6.54 -14.20 5.58
N GLN A 226 -5.83 -14.95 6.44
CA GLN A 226 -5.63 -16.39 6.24
C GLN A 226 -6.96 -17.15 6.27
N GLU A 227 -7.82 -16.90 7.26
CA GLU A 227 -9.13 -17.57 7.35
C GLU A 227 -10.03 -17.24 6.15
N LYS A 228 -10.01 -16.01 5.64
CA LYS A 228 -10.75 -15.61 4.43
C LYS A 228 -10.28 -16.33 3.16
N HIS A 229 -9.05 -16.81 3.13
CA HIS A 229 -8.42 -17.48 1.97
C HIS A 229 -8.18 -18.97 2.21
N ARG A 230 -8.76 -19.52 3.27
CA ARG A 230 -8.73 -20.95 3.60
C ARG A 230 -9.81 -21.65 2.77
N GLU A 231 -9.44 -22.15 1.60
CA GLU A 231 -10.21 -23.16 0.86
C GLU A 231 -9.80 -24.57 1.29
#